data_AF-A0A7Y5D9Q5-F1
#
_entry.id   AF-A0A7Y5D9Q5-F1
#
_cell.length_a   1.000
_cell.length_b   1.000
_cell.length_c   1.000
_cell.angle_alpha   90.00
_cell.angle_beta   90.00
_cell.angle_gamma   90.00
#
_symmetry.space_group_name_H-M   'P 1'
#
loop_
_entity.id
_entity.type
_entity.pdbx_description
1 polymer ?
#
loop_
_entity_poly.entity_id
_entity_poly.type
_entity_poly.pdbx_seq_one_letter_code
_entity_poly.pdbx_strand_id
1 'polypeptide(L)' 'MSITNNIIEIKPYSLTELAQIYGVTNRTMKNWIIRHDEAVGEKIGRLYTALQIKIIFEKLGLPGKAEE' A
#
# COMPACT_ATOMS: atom_id res chain seq x y z
N MET A 1 27.60 -2.68 -5.37
CA MET A 1 26.23 -2.48 -5.92
C MET A 1 25.27 -2.71 -4.77
N SER A 2 24.57 -1.66 -4.35
CA SER A 2 23.75 -1.66 -3.14
C SER A 2 22.57 -2.60 -3.30
N ILE A 3 22.57 -3.68 -2.52
CA ILE A 3 21.40 -4.53 -2.31
C ILE A 3 20.44 -3.67 -1.48
N THR A 4 19.54 -2.95 -2.15
CA THR A 4 18.45 -2.26 -1.46
C THR A 4 17.50 -3.37 -0.97
N ASN A 5 17.78 -3.89 0.23
CA ASN A 5 16.76 -4.55 1.03
C ASN A 5 15.62 -3.54 1.17
N ASN A 6 14.59 -3.70 0.34
CA ASN A 6 13.41 -2.85 0.35
C ASN A 6 12.61 -3.28 1.58
N ILE A 7 13.09 -2.89 2.76
CA ILE A 7 12.43 -3.13 4.03
C ILE A 7 11.16 -2.27 3.97
N ILE A 8 10.03 -2.90 3.65
CA ILE A 8 8.73 -2.22 3.62
C ILE A 8 8.33 -1.98 5.07
N GLU A 9 8.66 -0.81 5.59
CA GLU A 9 8.29 -0.39 6.94
C GLU A 9 6.80 -0.08 7.00
N ILE A 10 6.08 -0.63 7.99
CA ILE A 10 4.65 -0.34 8.19
C ILE A 10 4.54 1.05 8.85
N LYS A 11 4.60 2.09 8.02
CA LYS A 11 4.41 3.50 8.40
C LYS A 11 3.17 4.07 7.70
N PRO A 12 2.61 5.20 8.16
CA PRO A 12 1.52 5.84 7.44
C PRO A 12 1.99 6.27 6.05
N TYR A 13 1.27 5.85 5.02
CA TYR A 13 1.56 6.20 3.63
C TYR A 13 0.39 6.96 3.02
N SER A 14 0.71 7.87 2.11
CA SER A 14 -0.26 8.45 1.19
C SER A 14 -0.64 7.46 0.10
N LEU A 15 -1.76 7.73 -0.56
CA LEU A 15 -2.21 6.95 -1.72
C LEU A 15 -1.18 6.99 -2.87
N THR A 16 -0.46 8.10 -3.03
CA THR A 16 0.59 8.25 -4.06
C THR A 16 1.82 7.42 -3.72
N GLU A 17 2.26 7.42 -2.45
CA GLU A 17 3.37 6.58 -2.01
C GLU A 17 3.04 5.09 -2.16
N LEU A 18 1.83 4.69 -1.75
CA LEU A 18 1.33 3.34 -1.98
C LEU A 18 1.35 2.98 -3.47
N ALA A 19 0.84 3.85 -4.34
CA ALA A 19 0.84 3.60 -5.78
C ALA A 19 2.27 3.46 -6.33
N GLN A 20 3.22 4.28 -5.88
CA GLN A 20 4.63 4.18 -6.26
C GLN A 20 5.27 2.88 -5.78
N ILE A 21 4.99 2.45 -4.55
CA ILE A 21 5.52 1.20 -3.97
C ILE A 21 5.06 -0.01 -4.80
N TYR A 22 3.79 -0.02 -5.23
CA TYR A 22 3.24 -1.08 -6.09
C TYR A 22 3.53 -0.87 -7.59
N GLY A 23 4.18 0.22 -7.98
CA GLY A 23 4.45 0.54 -9.39
C GLY A 23 3.20 0.78 -10.24
N VAL A 24 2.08 1.16 -9.63
CA VAL A 24 0.80 1.39 -10.30
C VAL A 24 0.41 2.87 -10.26
N THR A 25 -0.61 3.25 -11.04
CA THR A 25 -1.15 4.61 -10.96
C THR A 25 -2.00 4.81 -9.70
N ASN A 26 -2.09 6.05 -9.22
CA ASN A 26 -2.98 6.42 -8.12
C ASN A 26 -4.43 5.95 -8.34
N ARG A 27 -4.93 5.99 -9.58
CA ARG A 27 -6.28 5.55 -9.92
C ARG A 27 -6.44 4.05 -9.72
N THR A 28 -5.45 3.26 -10.17
CA THR A 28 -5.41 1.81 -9.95
C THR A 28 -5.38 1.48 -8.46
N MET A 29 -4.49 2.13 -7.71
CA MET A 29 -4.36 1.90 -6.27
C MET A 29 -5.64 2.25 -5.51
N LYS A 30 -6.30 3.37 -5.87
CA LYS A 30 -7.59 3.74 -5.30
C LYS A 30 -8.66 2.69 -5.56
N ASN A 31 -8.76 2.17 -6.79
CA ASN A 31 -9.73 1.12 -7.13
C ASN A 31 -9.48 -0.16 -6.34
N TRP A 32 -8.22 -0.52 -6.10
CA TRP A 32 -7.86 -1.68 -5.30
C TRP A 32 -8.27 -1.51 -3.84
N ILE A 33 -7.96 -0.36 -3.23
CA ILE A 33 -8.32 -0.07 -1.83
C ILE A 33 -9.84 -0.01 -1.65
N ILE A 34 -10.58 0.58 -2.59
CA ILE A 34 -12.05 0.67 -2.53
C ILE A 34 -12.72 -0.71 -2.43
N ARG A 35 -12.16 -1.75 -3.08
CA ARG A 35 -12.72 -3.11 -2.97
C ARG A 35 -12.54 -3.73 -1.59
N HIS A 36 -11.68 -3.15 -0.76
CA HIS A 36 -11.39 -3.58 0.60
C HIS A 36 -11.72 -2.49 1.63
N ASP A 37 -12.51 -1.47 1.25
CA ASP A 37 -12.83 -0.32 2.11
C ASP A 37 -13.50 -0.76 3.42
N GLU A 38 -14.33 -1.81 3.37
CA GLU A 38 -14.95 -2.42 4.56
C GLU A 38 -13.93 -2.95 5.58
N ALA A 39 -12.79 -3.47 5.11
CA ALA A 39 -11.73 -3.98 5.97
C ALA A 39 -10.71 -2.90 6.37
N VAL A 40 -10.40 -1.98 5.45
CA VAL A 40 -9.42 -0.91 5.66
C VAL A 40 -10.01 0.23 6.51
N GLY A 41 -11.30 0.47 6.40
CA GLY A 41 -11.98 1.58 7.04
C GLY A 41 -11.73 2.93 6.37
N GLU A 42 -12.44 3.96 6.85
CA GLU A 42 -12.43 5.29 6.23
C GLU A 42 -11.05 5.95 6.29
N LYS A 43 -10.65 6.58 5.18
CA LYS A 43 -9.40 7.35 5.12
C LYS A 43 -9.58 8.69 5.82
N ILE A 44 -9.14 8.79 7.06
CA ILE A 44 -9.18 10.05 7.82
C ILE A 44 -7.98 10.93 7.42
N GLY A 45 -8.22 11.89 6.53
CA GLY A 45 -7.22 12.89 6.11
C GLY A 45 -6.48 12.55 4.82
N ARG A 46 -5.16 12.85 4.75
CA ARG A 46 -4.34 12.63 3.54
C ARG A 46 -3.61 11.29 3.52
N LEU A 47 -3.34 10.71 4.68
CA LEU A 47 -2.53 9.50 4.87
C LEU A 47 -3.42 8.36 5.37
N TYR A 48 -3.05 7.14 5.02
CA TYR A 48 -3.55 5.94 5.68
C TYR A 48 -2.74 5.71 6.95
N THR A 49 -3.39 5.29 8.03
CA THR A 49 -2.70 4.94 9.28
C THR A 49 -1.88 3.66 9.11
N ALA A 50 -0.90 3.43 9.98
CA ALA A 50 -0.10 2.21 9.94
C ALA A 50 -0.96 0.92 10.02
N LEU A 51 -2.08 0.95 10.76
CA LEU A 51 -3.04 -0.15 10.81
C LEU A 51 -3.72 -0.38 9.46
N GLN A 52 -4.16 0.69 8.79
CA GLN A 52 -4.76 0.62 7.46
C GLN A 52 -3.77 0.07 6.45
N ILE A 53 -2.52 0.53 6.50
CA ILE A 53 -1.43 0.04 5.64
C ILE A 53 -1.19 -1.45 5.85
N LYS A 54 -1.17 -1.92 7.10
CA LYS A 54 -1.04 -3.35 7.41
C LYS A 54 -2.16 -4.17 6.75
N ILE A 55 -3.40 -3.71 6.87
CA ILE A 55 -4.57 -4.39 6.28
C ILE A 55 -4.50 -4.35 4.74
N ILE A 56 -4.09 -3.22 4.17
CA ILE A 56 -3.88 -3.06 2.72
C ILE A 56 -2.84 -4.07 2.22
N PHE A 57 -1.70 -4.22 2.89
CA PHE A 57 -0.69 -5.22 2.53
C PHE A 57 -1.19 -6.65 2.72
N GLU A 58 -1.98 -6.93 3.75
CA GLU A 58 -2.56 -8.26 3.97
C GLU A 58 -3.58 -8.63 2.88
N LYS A 59 -4.35 -7.66 2.36
CA LYS A 59 -5.38 -7.88 1.34
C LYS A 59 -4.85 -7.84 -0.10
N LEU A 60 -3.94 -6.92 -0.40
CA LEU A 60 -3.39 -6.72 -1.75
C LEU A 60 -2.11 -7.54 -2.00
N GLY A 61 -1.49 -8.06 -0.94
CA GLY A 61 -0.20 -8.73 -1.00
C GLY A 61 0.95 -7.76 -0.72
N LEU A 62 2.13 -8.32 -0.44
CA LEU A 62 3.33 -7.51 -0.22
C LEU A 62 3.81 -6.94 -1.58
N PRO A 63 4.12 -5.63 -1.67
CA PRO A 63 4.73 -5.04 -2.85
C PRO A 63 6.23 -5.39 -2.91
N GLY A 64 6.53 -6.67 -2.94
CA GLY A 64 7.79 -7.21 -3.42
C GLY A 64 7.52 -7.73 -4.83
N LYS A 65 8.48 -7.59 -5.74
CA LYS A 65 8.44 -8.37 -6.99
C LYS A 65 8.20 -9.82 -6.60
N ALA A 66 7.07 -10.39 -7.01
CA ALA A 66 6.97 -11.82 -7.16
C ALA A 66 8.00 -12.17 -8.24
N GLU A 67 9.16 -12.67 -7.84
CA GLU A 67 9.94 -13.54 -8.71
C GLU A 67 9.09 -14.80 -8.88
N GLU A 68 8.35 -14.85 -9.99
CA GLU A 68 8.07 -16.08 -10.73
C GLU A 68 8.85 -16.03 -12.04
#